data_AF-A0A7S1A863-F1
#
_entry.id   AF-A0A7S1A863-F1
#
_cell.length_a   1.000
_cell.length_b   1.000
_cell.length_c   1.000
_cell.angle_alpha   90.00
_cell.angle_beta   90.00
_cell.angle_gamma   90.00
#
_symmetry.space_group_name_H-M   'P 1'
#
loop_
_entity.id
_entity.type
_entity.pdbx_description
1 polymer ?
#
loop_
_entity_poly.entity_id
_entity_poly.type
_entity_poly.pdbx_seq_one_letter_code
_entity_poly.pdbx_strand_id
1 'polypeptide(L)'
;LGFAKNGAVLAADLRDPDSAGLISRARAVVVLLTVQTLTSVVQLAFIVQSMRLISHRGSVKKVAVIPVTTQAFQFPGANFYDVVLPGIWMGDLVEARSLIKEFFRIIAVPFA
;
A
#
# COMPACT_ATOMS: atom_id res chain seq x y z
N LEU A 1 -8.77 -16.91 2.29
CA LEU A 1 -7.98 -17.23 3.50
C LEU A 1 -7.78 -15.92 4.27
N GLY A 2 -8.15 -15.69 5.54
CA GLY A 2 -8.74 -16.47 6.62
C GLY A 2 -8.46 -15.69 7.92
N PHE A 3 -9.53 -15.23 8.61
CA PHE A 3 -9.70 -14.81 10.02
C PHE A 3 -8.68 -13.84 10.69
N ALA A 4 -9.07 -12.86 11.52
CA ALA A 4 -9.79 -13.10 12.79
C ALA A 4 -10.13 -11.82 13.60
N LYS A 5 -10.94 -12.02 14.65
CA LYS A 5 -11.11 -11.18 15.86
C LYS A 5 -9.80 -10.93 16.67
N ASN A 6 -8.65 -11.52 16.33
CA ASN A 6 -7.43 -11.60 17.16
C ASN A 6 -6.08 -11.50 16.39
N GLY A 7 -5.86 -10.44 15.59
CA GLY A 7 -4.48 -10.07 15.21
C GLY A 7 -4.13 -9.94 13.72
N ALA A 8 -5.08 -10.18 12.81
CA ALA A 8 -4.93 -9.85 11.39
C ALA A 8 -6.21 -9.20 10.87
N VAL A 9 -6.07 -8.12 10.09
CA VAL A 9 -7.17 -7.37 9.48
C VAL A 9 -6.99 -7.36 7.97
N LEU A 10 -8.01 -7.77 7.23
CA LEU A 10 -8.05 -7.67 5.78
C LEU A 10 -8.63 -6.31 5.39
N ALA A 11 -7.80 -5.46 4.80
CA ALA A 11 -8.19 -4.13 4.33
C ALA A 11 -8.84 -4.14 2.93
N ALA A 12 -8.96 -5.30 2.30
CA ALA A 12 -9.29 -5.44 0.87
C ALA A 12 -10.67 -4.90 0.46
N ASP A 13 -11.64 -4.83 1.38
CA ASP A 13 -13.03 -4.42 1.09
C ASP A 13 -13.60 -3.42 2.09
N LEU A 14 -12.77 -2.89 2.99
CA LEU A 14 -13.27 -1.98 4.01
C LEU A 14 -13.43 -0.59 3.39
N ARG A 15 -14.67 -0.10 3.35
CA ARG A 15 -14.95 1.35 3.30
C ARG A 15 -14.62 1.99 4.65
N ASP A 16 -13.52 1.59 5.29
CA ASP A 16 -13.19 2.03 6.64
C ASP A 16 -12.64 3.45 6.58
N PRO A 17 -13.27 4.41 7.27
CA PRO A 17 -12.70 5.75 7.39
C PRO A 17 -11.39 5.77 8.19
N ASP A 18 -11.06 4.75 9.00
CA ASP A 18 -9.88 4.75 9.89
C ASP A 18 -8.73 3.84 9.41
N SER A 19 -8.39 3.90 8.13
CA SER A 19 -7.23 3.19 7.55
C SER A 19 -5.92 3.56 8.24
N ALA A 20 -5.72 4.82 8.63
CA ALA A 20 -4.55 5.28 9.38
C ALA A 20 -4.46 4.67 10.80
N GLY A 21 -5.58 4.60 11.52
CA GLY A 21 -5.65 3.96 12.84
C GLY A 21 -5.41 2.46 12.77
N LEU A 22 -5.87 1.78 11.71
CA LEU A 22 -5.56 0.37 11.49
C LEU A 22 -4.06 0.14 11.25
N ILE A 23 -3.46 0.93 10.35
CA ILE A 23 -2.03 0.79 10.01
C ILE A 23 -1.16 1.10 11.22
N SER A 24 -1.43 2.17 11.97
CA SER A 24 -0.61 2.59 13.12
C SER A 24 -0.59 1.58 14.27
N ARG A 25 -1.65 0.76 14.41
CA ARG A 25 -1.74 -0.31 15.40
C ARG A 25 -1.15 -1.64 14.91
N ALA A 26 -0.89 -1.77 13.61
CA ALA A 26 -0.34 -2.98 13.03
C ALA A 26 1.14 -3.15 13.41
N ARG A 27 1.59 -4.41 13.52
CA ARG A 27 3.01 -4.73 13.57
C ARG A 27 3.64 -4.72 12.17
N ALA A 28 2.84 -5.15 11.19
CA ALA A 28 3.20 -5.14 9.79
C ALA A 28 1.96 -4.95 8.92
N VAL A 29 2.15 -4.35 7.75
CA VAL A 29 1.19 -4.27 6.66
C VAL A 29 1.71 -5.13 5.53
N VAL A 30 0.98 -6.21 5.22
CA VAL A 30 1.26 -7.07 4.07
C VAL A 30 0.41 -6.59 2.90
N VAL A 31 1.05 -6.19 1.81
CA VAL A 31 0.37 -5.71 0.61
C VAL A 31 0.50 -6.79 -0.47
N LEU A 32 -0.60 -7.49 -0.73
CA LEU A 32 -0.69 -8.46 -1.82
C LEU A 32 -0.83 -7.72 -3.15
N LEU A 33 0.19 -7.82 -4.00
CA LEU A 33 0.26 -7.19 -5.32
C LEU A 33 -0.28 -8.19 -6.34
N THR A 34 -1.42 -7.86 -6.94
CA THR A 34 -2.15 -8.68 -7.90
C THR A 34 -2.33 -7.94 -9.22
N VAL A 35 -2.92 -8.62 -10.22
CA VAL A 35 -3.49 -7.94 -11.37
C VAL A 35 -4.43 -6.82 -10.86
N GLN A 36 -4.38 -5.66 -11.49
CA GLN A 36 -5.17 -4.46 -11.16
C GLN A 36 -4.80 -3.70 -9.87
N THR A 37 -3.74 -4.08 -9.13
CA THR A 37 -3.30 -3.28 -7.97
C THR A 37 -3.00 -1.81 -8.35
N LEU A 38 -2.35 -1.59 -9.49
CA LEU A 38 -2.01 -0.24 -9.96
C LEU A 38 -3.21 0.57 -10.46
N THR A 39 -4.38 -0.04 -10.58
CA THR A 39 -5.64 0.65 -10.95
C THR A 39 -6.61 0.74 -9.77
N SER A 40 -6.29 0.13 -8.63
CA SER A 40 -7.12 0.16 -7.43
C SER A 40 -6.79 1.37 -6.57
N VAL A 41 -7.65 2.39 -6.60
CA VAL A 41 -7.51 3.61 -5.78
C VAL A 41 -7.43 3.28 -4.30
N VAL A 42 -8.26 2.34 -3.83
CA VAL A 42 -8.28 1.91 -2.42
C VAL A 42 -6.93 1.32 -2.03
N GLN A 43 -6.39 0.41 -2.84
CA GLN A 43 -5.11 -0.23 -2.54
C GLN A 43 -3.94 0.77 -2.58
N LEU A 44 -3.93 1.67 -3.57
CA LEU A 44 -2.95 2.75 -3.65
C LEU A 44 -3.05 3.69 -2.43
N ALA A 45 -4.25 3.94 -1.91
CA ALA A 45 -4.43 4.74 -0.71
C ALA A 45 -3.85 4.08 0.54
N PHE A 46 -4.05 2.77 0.72
CA PHE A 46 -3.41 2.03 1.80
C PHE A 46 -1.88 2.05 1.68
N ILE A 47 -1.33 1.93 0.46
CA ILE A 47 0.11 2.04 0.22
C ILE A 47 0.61 3.43 0.64
N VAL A 48 0.00 4.51 0.10
CA VAL A 48 0.39 5.89 0.40
C VAL A 48 0.32 6.18 1.91
N GLN A 49 -0.76 5.80 2.59
CA GLN A 49 -0.89 6.00 4.03
C GLN A 49 0.14 5.20 4.84
N SER A 50 0.41 3.95 4.45
CA SER A 50 1.44 3.13 5.11
C SER A 50 2.81 3.78 4.98
N MET A 51 3.15 4.29 3.79
CA MET A 51 4.42 4.96 3.54
C MET A 51 4.53 6.30 4.28
N ARG A 52 3.44 7.08 4.40
CA ARG A 52 3.41 8.29 5.24
C ARG A 52 3.78 7.97 6.68
N LEU A 53 3.17 6.95 7.26
CA LEU A 53 3.35 6.60 8.67
C LEU A 53 4.79 6.12 8.98
N ILE A 54 5.45 5.45 8.03
CA ILE A 54 6.84 5.00 8.22
C ILE A 54 7.88 6.08 7.88
N SER A 55 7.54 7.06 7.04
CA SER A 55 8.44 8.14 6.64
C SER A 55 8.62 9.21 7.74
N HIS A 56 7.72 9.29 8.72
CA HIS A 56 7.86 10.23 9.84
C HIS A 56 8.98 9.75 10.77
N ARG A 57 10.19 10.28 10.55
CA ARG A 57 11.42 10.04 11.33
C ARG A 57 11.35 10.64 12.73
N GLY A 58 10.43 10.17 13.55
CA GLY A 58 10.25 10.65 14.92
C GLY A 58 9.38 9.71 15.73
N SER A 59 10.00 8.70 16.34
CA SER A 59 9.52 8.04 17.56
C SER A 59 8.28 7.13 17.52
N VAL A 60 7.59 6.93 16.39
CA VAL A 60 6.47 5.97 16.33
C VAL A 60 6.96 4.60 15.87
N LYS A 61 6.51 3.53 16.53
CA LYS A 61 6.75 2.11 16.17
C LYS A 61 6.87 1.95 14.65
N LYS A 62 8.00 1.40 14.18
CA LYS A 62 8.17 1.06 12.77
C LYS A 62 7.20 -0.07 12.41
N VAL A 63 6.07 0.29 11.83
CA VAL A 63 5.20 -0.66 11.13
C VAL A 63 5.99 -1.19 9.93
N ALA A 64 6.20 -2.50 9.85
CA ALA A 64 6.88 -3.07 8.69
C ALA A 64 5.92 -3.12 7.49
N VAL A 65 6.33 -2.64 6.33
CA VAL A 65 5.54 -2.78 5.10
C VAL A 65 6.18 -3.87 4.24
N ILE A 66 5.41 -4.90 3.91
CA ILE A 66 5.88 -6.10 3.21
C ILE A 66 5.08 -6.22 1.90
N PRO A 67 5.64 -5.81 0.75
CA PRO A 67 5.04 -6.10 -0.54
C PRO A 67 5.19 -7.58 -0.85
N VAL A 68 4.10 -8.19 -1.31
CA VAL A 68 4.06 -9.60 -1.69
C VAL A 68 3.52 -9.71 -3.12
N THR A 69 4.36 -10.13 -4.07
CA THR A 69 3.99 -10.18 -5.49
C THR A 69 3.42 -11.53 -5.89
N THR A 70 2.28 -11.51 -6.58
CA THR A 70 1.82 -12.67 -7.37
C THR A 70 2.50 -12.70 -8.73
N GLN A 71 2.48 -13.86 -9.40
CA GLN A 71 2.99 -14.00 -10.78
C GLN A 71 2.27 -13.11 -11.79
N ALA A 72 1.03 -12.70 -11.49
CA ALA A 72 0.23 -11.84 -12.36
C ALA A 72 0.53 -10.34 -12.19
N PHE A 73 1.35 -9.95 -11.21
CA PHE A 73 1.66 -8.55 -10.96
C PHE A 73 2.77 -8.03 -11.88
N GLN A 74 2.58 -6.81 -12.40
CA GLN A 74 3.59 -6.07 -13.15
C GLN A 74 3.94 -4.80 -12.38
N PHE A 75 5.24 -4.58 -12.16
CA PHE A 75 5.74 -3.37 -11.50
C PHE A 75 5.41 -2.11 -12.32
N PRO A 76 5.19 -0.96 -11.65
CA PRO A 76 4.81 0.26 -12.34
C PRO A 76 5.95 0.78 -13.24
N GLY A 77 5.62 0.99 -14.52
CA GLY A 77 6.47 1.71 -15.46
C GLY A 77 6.13 3.21 -15.53
N ALA A 78 6.78 3.94 -16.44
CA ALA A 78 6.52 5.37 -16.66
C ALA A 78 5.03 5.68 -16.94
N ASN A 79 4.38 4.85 -17.77
CA ASN A 79 2.97 5.00 -18.11
C ASN A 79 2.04 5.01 -16.87
N PHE A 80 2.37 4.23 -15.83
CA PHE A 80 1.60 4.27 -14.59
C PHE A 80 1.67 5.65 -13.94
N TYR A 81 2.87 6.22 -13.80
CA TYR A 81 3.04 7.49 -13.10
C TYR A 81 2.55 8.69 -13.91
N ASP A 82 2.65 8.66 -15.23
CA ASP A 82 2.37 9.81 -16.09
C ASP A 82 0.94 9.83 -16.64
N VAL A 83 0.28 8.67 -16.72
CA VAL A 83 -1.07 8.55 -17.30
C VAL A 83 -2.06 7.97 -16.30
N VAL A 84 -1.78 6.78 -15.75
CA VAL A 84 -2.75 6.04 -14.93
C VAL A 84 -3.00 6.73 -13.59
N LEU A 85 -1.94 7.02 -12.83
CA LEU A 85 -2.03 7.59 -11.50
C LEU A 85 -2.74 8.96 -11.50
N PRO A 86 -2.41 9.92 -12.40
CA PRO A 86 -3.17 11.17 -12.50
C PRO A 86 -4.65 10.98 -12.85
N GLY A 87 -5.00 9.93 -13.61
CA GLY A 87 -6.38 9.65 -13.99
C GLY A 87 -7.25 9.07 -12.88
N ILE A 88 -6.65 8.45 -11.85
CA ILE A 88 -7.40 7.77 -10.78
C ILE A 88 -7.22 8.39 -9.39
N TRP A 89 -6.22 9.25 -9.21
CA TRP A 89 -5.87 9.80 -7.90
C TRP A 89 -6.30 11.26 -7.76
N MET A 90 -7.22 11.53 -6.84
CA MET A 90 -7.80 12.86 -6.62
C MET A 90 -7.08 13.70 -5.54
N GLY A 91 -6.04 13.17 -4.89
CA GLY A 91 -5.27 13.86 -3.84
C GLY A 91 -4.01 14.54 -4.36
N ASP A 92 -3.08 14.86 -3.45
CA ASP A 92 -1.75 15.37 -3.82
C ASP A 92 -1.00 14.32 -4.66
N LEU A 93 -0.86 14.60 -5.95
CA LEU A 93 -0.19 13.73 -6.91
C LEU A 93 1.32 13.68 -6.71
N VAL A 94 1.94 14.78 -6.28
CA VAL A 94 3.39 14.84 -6.08
C VAL A 94 3.77 13.94 -4.90
N GLU A 95 3.04 14.07 -3.80
CA GLU A 95 3.24 13.26 -2.61
C GLU A 95 2.94 11.77 -2.88
N ALA A 96 1.78 11.47 -3.48
CA ALA A 96 1.40 10.09 -3.78
C ALA A 96 2.42 9.41 -4.70
N ARG A 97 2.88 10.11 -5.75
CA ARG A 97 3.93 9.61 -6.65
C ARG A 97 5.21 9.30 -5.89
N SER A 98 5.65 10.19 -4.98
CA SER A 98 6.85 9.99 -4.18
C SER A 98 6.75 8.75 -3.28
N LEU A 99 5.65 8.64 -2.53
CA LEU A 99 5.42 7.56 -1.58
C LEU A 99 5.23 6.20 -2.26
N ILE A 100 4.52 6.15 -3.40
CA ILE A 100 4.37 4.92 -4.18
C ILE A 100 5.72 4.48 -4.75
N LYS A 101 6.57 5.40 -5.22
CA LYS A 101 7.94 5.07 -5.63
C LYS A 101 8.75 4.51 -4.47
N GLU A 102 8.65 5.10 -3.28
CA GLU A 102 9.34 4.62 -2.09
C GLU A 102 8.88 3.21 -1.69
N PHE A 103 7.57 2.92 -1.77
CA PHE A 103 7.02 1.59 -1.54
C PHE A 103 7.64 0.55 -2.47
N PHE A 104 7.72 0.83 -3.77
CA PHE A 104 8.30 -0.11 -4.75
C PHE A 104 9.84 -0.19 -4.70
N ARG A 105 10.51 0.57 -3.82
CA ARG A 105 11.92 0.34 -3.47
C ARG A 105 12.10 -0.75 -2.42
N ILE A 106 11.04 -1.14 -1.72
CA ILE A 106 11.04 -2.26 -0.79
C ILE A 106 11.10 -3.56 -1.60
N ILE A 107 11.98 -4.49 -1.21
CA ILE A 107 12.08 -5.80 -1.85
C ILE A 107 10.75 -6.53 -1.65
N ALA A 108 10.09 -6.86 -2.76
CA ALA A 108 8.85 -7.62 -2.73
C ALA A 108 9.14 -9.12 -2.64
N VAL A 109 8.39 -9.81 -1.79
CA VAL A 109 8.50 -11.26 -1.59
C VAL A 109 7.54 -11.96 -2.58
N PRO A 110 7.96 -12.98 -3.34
CA PRO A 110 7.05 -13.72 -4.19
C PRO A 110 6.04 -14.53 -3.37
N PHE A 111 4.77 -14.50 -3.78
CA PHE A 111 3.73 -15.39 -3.26
C PHE A 111 3.91 -16.77 -3.91
N ALA A 112 4.27 -17.77 -3.11
CA ALA A 112 4.51 -19.15 -3.54
C ALA A 112 3.22 -19.94 -3.70
#